data_AF-A0A369QR37-F1
#
_entry.id   AF-A0A369QR37-F1
#
_cell.length_a   1.000
_cell.length_b   1.000
_cell.length_c   1.000
_cell.angle_alpha   90.00
_cell.angle_beta   90.00
_cell.angle_gamma   90.00
#
_symmetry.space_group_name_H-M   'P 1'
#
loop_
_entity.id
_entity.type
_entity.pdbx_description
1 polymer ?
#
loop_
_entity_poly.entity_id
_entity_poly.type
_entity_poly.pdbx_seq_one_letter_code
_entity_poly.pdbx_strand_id
1 'polypeptide(L)' 'MSLINLVVTLVVVGVLLWAINTYVPMDRRIKQILNVAVVIVVILWLLRGFGASGLLGGVGDTGFSG' A
#
# COMPACT_ATOMS: atom_id res chain seq x y z
N MET A 1 13.61 -6.70 -2.69
CA MET A 1 13.09 -7.18 -1.38
C MET A 1 12.50 -8.56 -1.61
N SER A 2 12.84 -9.55 -0.78
CA SER A 2 12.32 -10.92 -0.89
C SER A 2 10.79 -10.96 -0.95
N LEU A 3 10.22 -11.90 -1.71
CA LEU A 3 8.77 -12.05 -1.94
C LEU A 3 7.96 -12.05 -0.64
N ILE A 4 8.54 -12.61 0.42
CA ILE A 4 7.98 -12.64 1.78
C ILE A 4 7.68 -11.23 2.31
N ASN A 5 8.57 -10.27 2.08
CA ASN A 5 8.45 -8.92 2.62
C ASN A 5 7.33 -8.15 1.91
N LEU A 6 7.14 -8.39 0.61
CA LEU A 6 6.01 -7.87 -0.16
C LEU A 6 4.68 -8.40 0.39
N VAL A 7 4.59 -9.72 0.61
CA VAL A 7 3.38 -10.37 1.14
C VAL A 7 3.06 -9.87 2.55
N VAL A 8 4.04 -9.81 3.44
CA VAL A 8 3.87 -9.27 4.80
C VAL A 8 3.38 -7.82 4.75
N THR A 9 3.96 -6.99 3.89
CA THR A 9 3.53 -5.60 3.75
C THR A 9 2.08 -5.51 3.23
N LEU A 10 1.69 -6.37 2.28
CA LEU A 10 0.32 -6.43 1.75
C LEU A 10 -0.69 -6.83 2.84
N VAL A 11 -0.32 -7.80 3.69
CA VAL A 11 -1.15 -8.24 4.83
C VAL A 11 -1.26 -7.13 5.87
N VAL A 12 -0.15 -6.47 6.23
CA VAL A 12 -0.15 -5.35 7.19
C VAL A 12 -1.06 -4.23 6.71
N VAL A 13 -0.94 -3.81 5.44
CA VAL A 13 -1.77 -2.74 4.88
C VAL A 13 -3.23 -3.16 4.78
N GLY A 14 -3.50 -4.42 4.40
CA GLY A 14 -4.86 -4.97 4.35
C GLY A 14 -5.54 -4.99 5.72
N VAL A 15 -4.83 -5.44 6.76
CA VAL A 15 -5.34 -5.46 8.14
C VAL A 15 -5.51 -4.05 8.70
N LEU A 16 -4.55 -3.16 8.46
CA LEU A 16 -4.63 -1.76 8.88
C LEU A 16 -5.86 -1.08 8.28
N LEU A 17 -6.14 -1.37 7.01
CA LEU A 17 -7.29 -0.81 6.32
C LEU A 17 -8.62 -1.40 6.79
N TRP A 18 -8.65 -2.71 6.98
CA TRP A 18 -9.80 -3.40 7.54
C TRP A 18 -10.12 -2.89 8.95
N ALA A 19 -9.10 -2.61 9.76
CA ALA A 19 -9.26 -2.03 11.08
C ALA A 19 -9.87 -0.62 11.01
N ILE A 20 -9.39 0.25 10.13
CA ILE A 20 -9.96 1.60 9.98
C ILE A 20 -11.45 1.54 9.56
N ASN A 21 -11.81 0.64 8.65
CA ASN A 21 -13.21 0.44 8.25
C ASN A 21 -14.08 -0.17 9.36
N THR A 22 -13.52 -1.05 10.19
CA THR A 22 -14.25 -1.80 11.23
C THR A 22 -14.38 -1.02 12.53
N TYR A 23 -13.33 -0.31 12.95
CA TYR A 23 -13.24 0.33 14.27
C TYR A 23 -13.78 1.76 14.30
N VAL A 24 -14.15 2.35 13.16
CA VAL A 24 -14.84 3.64 13.13
C VAL A 24 -16.33 3.41 12.86
N PRO A 25 -17.15 3.09 13.89
CA PRO A 25 -18.60 3.04 13.76
C PRO A 25 -19.13 4.48 13.63
N MET A 26 -19.11 4.99 12.40
CA MET A 26 -19.61 6.32 12.09
C MET A 26 -21.03 6.24 11.52
N ASP A 27 -21.87 7.19 11.97
CA ASP A 27 -23.20 7.45 11.43
C ASP A 27 -23.20 7.55 9.90
N ARG A 28 -24.31 7.15 9.27
CA ARG A 28 -24.42 6.90 7.81
C ARG A 28 -23.83 8.00 6.92
N ARG A 29 -23.92 9.28 7.32
CA ARG A 29 -23.35 10.41 6.55
C ARG A 29 -21.84 10.53 6.67
N ILE A 30 -21.27 10.27 7.83
CA ILE A 30 -19.83 10.42 8.08
C ILE A 30 -19.06 9.19 7.55
N LYS A 31 -19.71 8.02 7.56
CA LYS A 31 -19.17 6.77 7.02
C LYS A 31 -18.80 6.84 5.52
N GLN A 32 -19.57 7.57 4.72
CA GLN A 32 -19.30 7.71 3.28
C GLN A 32 -18.01 8.50 3.00
N ILE A 33 -17.82 9.64 3.67
CA ILE A 33 -16.65 10.51 3.45
C ILE A 33 -15.37 9.84 3.95
N LEU A 34 -15.42 9.18 5.11
CA LEU A 34 -14.26 8.49 5.67
C LEU A 34 -13.83 7.30 4.80
N ASN A 35 -14.77 6.47 4.33
CA ASN A 35 -14.45 5.31 3.50
C ASN A 35 -13.77 5.73 2.18
N VAL A 36 -14.28 6.79 1.54
CA VAL A 36 -13.66 7.35 0.32
C VAL A 36 -12.25 7.87 0.61
N ALA A 37 -12.06 8.62 1.70
CA ALA A 37 -10.74 9.13 2.09
C ALA A 37 -9.73 7.98 2.36
N VAL A 38 -10.17 6.95 3.08
CA VAL A 38 -9.37 5.78 3.45
C VAL A 38 -8.96 4.97 2.21
N VAL A 39 -9.88 4.77 1.26
CA VAL A 39 -9.60 4.12 -0.02
C VAL A 39 -8.60 4.94 -0.85
N ILE A 40 -8.72 6.27 -0.90
CA ILE A 40 -7.78 7.15 -1.62
C ILE A 40 -6.37 7.05 -1.02
N VAL A 41 -6.24 7.07 0.31
CA VAL A 41 -4.95 6.95 1.01
C VAL A 41 -4.25 5.64 0.65
N VAL A 42 -5.00 4.53 0.56
CA VAL A 42 -4.45 3.22 0.18
C VAL A 42 -4.04 3.16 -1.27
N ILE A 43 -4.86 3.69 -2.18
CA ILE A 43 -4.53 3.71 -3.61
C ILE A 43 -3.27 4.53 -3.83
N LEU A 44 -3.13 5.68 -3.17
CA LEU A 44 -1.89 6.49 -3.22
C LEU A 44 -0.70 5.79 -2.60
N TRP A 45 -0.89 5.06 -1.50
CA TRP A 45 0.16 4.29 -0.84
C TRP A 45 0.62 3.12 -1.72
N LEU A 46 -0.32 2.39 -2.33
CA LEU A 46 -0.04 1.33 -3.30
C LEU A 46 0.64 1.89 -4.54
N LEU A 47 0.16 3.01 -5.11
CA LEU A 47 0.76 3.61 -6.31
C LEU A 47 2.19 4.11 -6.04
N ARG A 48 2.48 4.63 -4.83
CA ARG A 48 3.85 4.95 -4.41
C ARG A 48 4.70 3.70 -4.20
N GLY A 49 4.16 2.68 -3.54
CA GLY A 49 4.85 1.41 -3.31
C GLY A 49 5.20 0.70 -4.62
N PHE A 50 4.24 0.57 -5.52
CA PHE A 50 4.35 -0.12 -6.82
C PHE A 50 5.07 0.73 -7.88
N GLY A 51 4.78 2.04 -7.93
CA GLY A 51 5.38 2.96 -8.89
C GLY A 51 6.85 3.25 -8.61
N ALA A 52 7.27 3.28 -7.34
CA ALA A 52 8.69 3.38 -6.98
C ALA A 52 9.43 2.05 -7.13
N SER A 53 8.76 0.91 -6.90
CA SER A 53 9.41 -0.41 -7.00
C SER A 53 9.49 -0.98 -8.42
N GLY A 54 8.67 -0.50 -9.37
CA GLY A 54 8.63 -1.01 -10.73
C GLY A 54 9.73 -0.48 -11.66
N LEU A 55 10.22 0.73 -11.42
CA LEU A 55 11.19 1.41 -12.32
C LEU A 55 12.66 1.26 -11.89
N LEU A 56 12.91 1.04 -10.59
CA LEU A 56 14.26 0.89 -10.04
C LEU A 56 14.72 -0.57 -9.90
N GLY A 57 13.86 -1.54 -10.22
CA GLY A 57 14.20 -2.98 -10.17
C GLY A 57 15.04 -3.50 -11.33
N GLY A 58 15.42 -2.65 -12.29
CA GLY A 58 16.20 -3.02 -13.48
C GLY A 58 17.47 -2.22 -13.74
N VAL A 59 17.91 -1.35 -12.81
CA VAL A 59 19.11 -0.49 -12.99
C VAL A 59 20.15 -0.78 -11.89
N GLY A 60 20.29 -2.06 -11.51
CA GLY A 60 21.30 -2.51 -10.56
C GLY A 60 22.44 -3.33 -11.18
N ASP A 61 22.31 -3.77 -12.43
CA ASP A 61 23.16 -4.82 -13.02
C ASP A 61 24.02 -4.34 -14.20
N THR A 62 24.46 -3.07 -14.24
CA THR A 62 25.62 -2.73 -15.08
C THR A 62 26.88 -3.14 -14.33
N GLY A 63 27.18 -4.44 -14.44
CA GLY A 63 28.42 -5.03 -14.01
C GLY A 63 29.61 -4.34 -14.66
N PHE A 64 30.29 -3.49 -13.89
CA PHE A 64 31.73 -3.31 -14.02
C PHE A 64 32.40 -4.41 -13.19
N SER A 65 32.64 -5.53 -13.86
CA SER A 65 33.57 -6.58 -13.43
C SER A 65 34.62 -6.72 -14.52
N GLY A 66 35.87 -6.37 -14.21
CA GLY A 66 37.05 -6.66 -15.05
C GLY A 66 37.44 -5.57 -16.02
#